data_AF-A0A1R2CIH3-F1
#
_entry.id   AF-A0A1R2CIH3-F1
#
_cell.length_a   1.000
_cell.length_b   1.000
_cell.length_c   1.000
_cell.angle_alpha   90.00
_cell.angle_beta   90.00
_cell.angle_gamma   90.00
#
_symmetry.space_group_name_H-M   'P 1'
#
loop_
_entity.id
_entity.type
_entity.pdbx_description
1 polymer ?
#
loop_
_entity_poly.entity_id
_entity_poly.type
_entity_poly.pdbx_seq_one_letter_code
_entity_poly.pdbx_strand_id
1 'polypeptide(L)'
;MEIESSKGLRKNFGHLKCFGFIGGEPLFCIGPHWPFFLCLFTFLLIIGLFFICFVSPSISSSNTIIGVSVFCFLLINFLMAALINPGIEMRTVRDEDLEPDEPDNFCSICEVYKSNMTEHCDDCGVCVQEYDHHCPWTGKCIGRGNINFFYSFLFGLLICFLYCIVTMAMTIQEK
;
A
#
# COMPACT_ATOMS: atom_id res chain seq x y z
N MET A 1 4.28 42.24 -10.05
CA MET A 1 3.88 41.59 -8.79
C MET A 1 4.20 40.12 -8.98
N GLU A 2 5.47 39.79 -8.75
CA GLU A 2 5.99 38.43 -8.91
C GLU A 2 5.37 37.55 -7.82
N ILE A 3 4.89 36.38 -8.22
CA ILE A 3 4.29 35.38 -7.35
C ILE A 3 5.40 34.79 -6.47
N GLU A 4 5.64 35.43 -5.33
CA GLU A 4 6.30 34.81 -4.17
C GLU A 4 5.37 33.72 -3.60
N SER A 5 5.46 32.49 -4.11
CA SER A 5 4.77 31.34 -3.49
C SER A 5 5.52 30.01 -3.58
N SER A 6 6.78 29.97 -4.01
CA SER A 6 7.53 28.71 -4.13
C SER A 6 8.60 28.48 -3.05
N LYS A 7 8.71 29.37 -2.06
CA LYS A 7 9.67 29.25 -0.96
C LYS A 7 8.94 29.27 0.38
N GLY A 8 8.56 28.12 0.93
CA GLY A 8 8.18 28.12 2.35
C GLY A 8 7.46 26.90 2.92
N LEU A 9 6.60 26.20 2.17
CA LEU A 9 5.98 25.00 2.72
C LEU A 9 6.99 23.84 2.68
N ARG A 10 7.71 23.62 3.78
CA ARG A 10 8.22 22.29 4.12
C ARG A 10 7.01 21.35 4.05
N LYS A 11 6.88 20.58 2.98
CA LYS A 11 5.90 19.51 2.89
C LYS A 11 6.23 18.52 4.00
N ASN A 12 5.49 18.60 5.09
CA ASN A 12 5.65 17.69 6.21
C ASN A 12 4.95 16.39 5.85
N PHE A 13 5.72 15.37 5.46
CA PHE A 13 5.20 14.02 5.21
C PHE A 13 5.05 13.22 6.51
N GLY A 14 5.00 13.89 7.66
CA GLY A 14 4.91 13.27 8.96
C GLY A 14 6.05 12.29 9.19
N HIS A 15 5.68 11.05 9.50
CA HIS A 15 6.58 9.93 9.73
C HIS A 15 6.86 9.10 8.46
N LEU A 16 6.33 9.51 7.30
CA LEU A 16 6.59 8.85 6.03
C LEU A 16 7.92 9.31 5.41
N LYS A 17 8.65 8.35 4.82
CA LYS A 17 9.80 8.60 3.95
C LYS A 17 9.35 8.54 2.51
N CYS A 18 9.23 9.70 1.88
CA CYS A 18 8.68 9.85 0.53
C CYS A 18 9.77 10.14 -0.51
N PHE A 19 9.66 9.53 -1.69
CA PHE A 19 10.63 9.71 -2.79
C PHE A 19 9.99 9.47 -4.16
N GLY A 20 10.67 9.95 -5.21
CA GLY A 20 10.16 9.97 -6.59
C GLY A 20 8.96 10.91 -6.73
N PHE A 21 9.15 12.11 -7.26
CA PHE A 21 8.10 13.13 -7.28
C PHE A 21 7.66 13.44 -8.71
N ILE A 22 6.35 13.52 -8.93
CA ILE A 22 5.73 13.94 -10.20
C ILE A 22 4.70 15.00 -9.87
N GLY A 23 4.76 16.16 -10.53
CA GLY A 23 3.84 17.27 -10.22
C GLY A 23 3.92 17.79 -8.77
N GLY A 24 5.01 17.48 -8.07
CA GLY A 24 5.17 17.81 -6.65
C GLY A 24 4.54 16.81 -5.68
N GLU A 25 3.87 15.77 -6.15
CA GLU A 25 3.34 14.68 -5.33
C GLU A 25 4.35 13.53 -5.24
N PRO A 26 4.51 12.89 -4.07
CA PRO A 26 5.35 11.71 -3.95
C PRO A 26 4.68 10.52 -4.62
N LEU A 27 5.46 9.74 -5.35
CA LEU A 27 5.03 8.48 -5.97
C LEU A 27 5.17 7.33 -4.98
N PHE A 28 6.28 7.31 -4.23
CA PHE A 28 6.60 6.26 -3.28
C PHE A 28 6.70 6.80 -1.85
N CYS A 29 6.16 6.05 -0.90
CA CYS A 29 6.14 6.36 0.52
C CYS A 29 6.42 5.08 1.31
N ILE A 30 7.40 5.13 2.22
CA ILE A 30 7.65 4.08 3.22
C ILE A 30 7.22 4.63 4.57
N GLY A 31 6.35 3.92 5.28
CA GLY A 31 5.82 4.40 6.56
C GLY A 31 6.59 3.96 7.80
N PRO A 32 6.10 4.37 8.98
CA PRO A 32 6.77 4.17 10.26
C PRO A 32 6.89 2.67 10.62
N HIS A 33 5.95 1.84 10.17
CA HIS A 33 5.92 0.41 10.47
C HIS A 33 6.65 -0.44 9.42
N TRP A 34 7.68 0.11 8.76
CA TRP A 34 8.52 -0.62 7.81
C TRP A 34 9.12 -1.94 8.35
N PRO A 35 9.41 -2.12 9.67
CA PRO A 35 9.86 -3.43 10.17
C PRO A 35 8.80 -4.53 10.02
N PHE A 36 7.52 -4.21 10.23
CA PHE A 36 6.41 -5.16 10.05
C PHE A 36 6.21 -5.51 8.58
N PHE A 37 6.33 -4.50 7.69
CA PHE A 37 6.38 -4.72 6.24
C PHE A 37 7.50 -5.68 5.84
N LEU A 38 8.73 -5.45 6.31
CA LEU A 38 9.85 -6.33 5.99
C LEU A 38 9.65 -7.74 6.56
N CYS A 39 9.12 -7.86 7.78
CA CYS A 39 8.81 -9.15 8.38
C CYS A 39 7.84 -9.95 7.50
N LEU A 40 6.73 -9.32 7.07
CA LEU A 40 5.77 -9.97 6.18
C LEU A 40 6.36 -10.26 4.79
N PHE A 41 7.11 -9.32 4.22
CA PHE A 41 7.78 -9.52 2.92
C PHE A 41 8.72 -10.72 2.95
N THR A 42 9.58 -10.80 3.97
CA THR A 42 10.50 -11.93 4.16
C THR A 42 9.75 -13.23 4.39
N PHE A 43 8.67 -13.22 5.18
CA PHE A 43 7.84 -14.40 5.38
C PHE A 43 7.23 -14.92 4.08
N LEU A 44 6.66 -14.03 3.25
CA LEU A 44 6.14 -14.39 1.93
C LEU A 44 7.24 -14.99 1.04
N LEU A 45 8.43 -14.39 1.01
CA LEU A 45 9.56 -14.93 0.24
C LEU A 45 9.98 -16.33 0.72
N ILE A 46 9.99 -16.57 2.04
CA ILE A 46 10.29 -17.89 2.60
C ILE A 46 9.24 -18.91 2.16
N ILE A 47 7.95 -18.56 2.15
CA ILE A 47 6.88 -19.44 1.63
C ILE A 47 7.11 -19.74 0.15
N GLY A 48 7.43 -18.73 -0.66
CA GLY A 48 7.74 -18.92 -2.08
C GLY A 48 8.93 -19.85 -2.30
N LEU A 49 10.01 -19.67 -1.53
CA LEU A 49 11.17 -20.55 -1.56
C LEU A 49 10.82 -21.98 -1.11
N PHE A 50 10.02 -22.14 -0.06
CA PHE A 50 9.56 -23.45 0.39
C PHE A 50 8.77 -24.16 -0.71
N PHE A 51 7.86 -23.46 -1.39
CA PHE A 51 7.11 -24.00 -2.51
C PHE A 51 8.05 -24.52 -3.62
N ILE A 52 9.05 -23.73 -4.02
CA ILE A 52 10.02 -24.13 -5.06
C ILE A 52 10.92 -25.29 -4.62
N CYS A 53 11.38 -25.30 -3.38
CA CYS A 53 12.33 -26.33 -2.94
C CYS A 53 11.65 -27.67 -2.62
N PHE A 54 10.41 -27.65 -2.14
CA PHE A 54 9.78 -28.85 -1.57
C PHE A 54 8.49 -29.28 -2.28
N VAL A 55 7.73 -28.36 -2.85
CA VAL A 55 6.44 -28.68 -3.51
C VAL A 55 6.64 -28.86 -5.02
N SER A 56 7.33 -27.92 -5.67
CA SER A 56 7.49 -27.93 -7.12
C SER A 56 8.14 -29.21 -7.69
N PRO A 57 9.09 -29.89 -7.01
CA PRO A 57 9.64 -31.16 -7.50
C PRO A 57 8.63 -32.31 -7.58
N SER A 58 7.50 -32.19 -6.85
CA SER A 58 6.47 -33.23 -6.76
C SER A 58 5.26 -32.94 -7.66
N ILE A 59 5.30 -31.88 -8.47
CA ILE A 59 4.19 -31.48 -9.36
C ILE A 59 4.69 -31.23 -10.78
N SER A 60 3.77 -31.18 -11.74
CA SER A 60 4.11 -30.88 -13.14
C SER A 60 4.68 -29.47 -13.32
N SER A 61 5.48 -29.29 -14.38
CA SER A 61 6.05 -27.98 -14.73
C SER A 61 4.98 -26.92 -14.98
N SER A 62 3.85 -27.29 -15.59
CA SER A 62 2.72 -26.37 -15.82
C SER A 62 2.13 -25.86 -14.52
N ASN A 63 1.93 -26.74 -13.53
CA ASN A 63 1.47 -26.33 -12.20
C ASN A 63 2.51 -25.43 -11.53
N THR A 64 3.80 -25.78 -11.61
CA THR A 64 4.86 -24.92 -11.07
C THR A 64 4.82 -23.51 -11.65
N ILE A 65 4.65 -23.38 -12.98
CA ILE A 65 4.54 -22.07 -13.65
C ILE A 65 3.33 -21.29 -13.12
N ILE A 66 2.16 -21.94 -13.01
CA ILE A 66 0.95 -21.30 -12.48
C ILE A 66 1.19 -20.81 -11.05
N GLY A 67 1.72 -21.67 -10.17
CA GLY A 67 2.02 -21.31 -8.78
C GLY A 67 2.97 -20.12 -8.67
N VAL A 68 4.04 -20.11 -9.48
CA VAL A 68 4.99 -18.98 -9.55
C VAL A 68 4.30 -17.70 -10.04
N SER A 69 3.46 -17.78 -11.09
CA SER A 69 2.74 -16.62 -11.60
C SER A 69 1.78 -16.02 -10.57
N VAL A 70 1.02 -16.87 -9.85
CA VAL A 70 0.11 -16.43 -8.78
C VAL A 70 0.91 -15.78 -7.63
N PHE A 71 2.03 -16.39 -7.24
CA PHE A 71 2.89 -15.84 -6.19
C PHE A 71 3.52 -14.50 -6.60
N CYS A 72 3.96 -14.36 -7.85
CA CYS A 72 4.44 -13.08 -8.40
C CYS A 72 3.34 -12.01 -8.39
N PHE A 73 2.12 -12.35 -8.79
CA PHE A 73 0.97 -11.43 -8.72
C PHE A 73 0.72 -10.97 -7.27
N LEU A 74 0.74 -11.88 -6.30
CA LEU A 74 0.63 -11.56 -4.88
C LEU A 74 1.73 -10.60 -4.44
N LEU A 75 2.99 -10.91 -4.77
CA LEU A 75 4.15 -10.14 -4.32
C LEU A 75 4.18 -8.73 -4.92
N ILE A 76 3.86 -8.60 -6.21
CA ILE A 76 3.77 -7.31 -6.89
C ILE A 76 2.69 -6.46 -6.23
N ASN A 77 1.47 -6.98 -6.03
CA ASN A 77 0.40 -6.20 -5.42
C ASN A 77 0.69 -5.83 -3.95
N PHE A 78 1.32 -6.72 -3.19
CA PHE A 78 1.78 -6.41 -1.84
C PHE A 78 2.79 -5.25 -1.85
N LEU A 79 3.80 -5.30 -2.72
CA LEU A 79 4.79 -4.23 -2.86
C LEU A 79 4.16 -2.91 -3.32
N MET A 80 3.22 -2.96 -4.27
CA MET A 80 2.51 -1.77 -4.74
C MET A 80 1.68 -1.14 -3.62
N ALA A 81 0.94 -1.93 -2.85
CA ALA A 81 0.22 -1.46 -1.67
C ALA A 81 1.18 -0.87 -0.60
N ALA A 82 2.30 -1.53 -0.37
CA ALA A 82 3.30 -1.16 0.63
C ALA A 82 4.18 0.04 0.24
N LEU A 83 4.34 0.35 -1.06
CA LEU A 83 5.25 1.40 -1.52
C LEU A 83 4.57 2.60 -2.18
N ILE A 84 3.44 2.44 -2.87
CA ILE A 84 2.76 3.56 -3.54
C ILE A 84 2.21 4.54 -2.50
N ASN A 85 2.29 5.83 -2.80
CA ASN A 85 1.66 6.90 -2.02
C ASN A 85 0.18 6.54 -1.71
N PRO A 86 -0.23 6.49 -0.43
CA PRO A 86 -1.58 6.10 -0.07
C PRO A 86 -2.66 7.14 -0.47
N GLY A 87 -2.24 8.29 -1.00
CA GLY A 87 -3.11 9.43 -1.28
C GLY A 87 -2.96 10.50 -0.21
N ILE A 88 -1.73 10.92 0.10
CA ILE A 88 -1.46 12.01 1.06
C ILE A 88 -2.16 13.29 0.59
N GLU A 89 -3.03 13.85 1.43
CA GLU A 89 -3.70 15.13 1.16
C GLU A 89 -2.68 16.27 1.26
N MET A 90 -2.57 17.07 0.20
CA MET A 90 -1.57 18.14 0.07
C MET A 90 -2.21 19.53 -0.15
N ARG A 91 -3.53 19.63 -0.15
CA ARG A 91 -4.25 20.89 -0.41
C ARG A 91 -4.25 21.79 0.81
N THR A 92 -3.44 22.85 0.77
CA THR A 92 -3.18 23.69 1.95
C THR A 92 -4.08 24.92 2.05
N VAL A 93 -4.49 25.63 0.98
CA VAL A 93 -5.41 26.78 1.09
C VAL A 93 -6.17 27.08 -0.22
N ARG A 94 -7.51 27.23 -0.09
CA ARG A 94 -8.54 27.86 -0.94
C ARG A 94 -8.44 27.66 -2.46
N ASP A 95 -9.11 26.63 -2.97
CA ASP A 95 -9.84 26.85 -4.21
C ASP A 95 -11.07 27.70 -3.88
N GLU A 96 -11.34 28.70 -4.73
CA GLU A 96 -12.53 29.56 -4.67
C GLU A 96 -13.84 28.76 -4.88
N ASP A 97 -13.74 27.46 -5.16
CA ASP A 97 -14.82 26.53 -5.46
C ASP A 97 -15.29 25.68 -4.26
N LEU A 98 -14.84 25.96 -3.04
CA LEU A 98 -15.36 25.29 -1.85
C LEU A 98 -16.79 25.77 -1.56
N GLU A 99 -17.76 24.85 -1.67
CA GLU A 99 -19.09 25.06 -1.09
C GLU A 99 -18.94 25.47 0.39
N PRO A 100 -19.75 26.42 0.88
CA PRO A 100 -19.52 27.07 2.16
C PRO A 100 -19.47 26.07 3.32
N ASP A 101 -18.27 26.00 3.91
CA ASP A 101 -17.87 25.53 5.24
C ASP A 101 -18.86 24.60 5.98
N GLU A 102 -18.57 23.29 5.94
CA GLU A 102 -18.67 22.52 7.18
C GLU A 102 -17.41 22.83 8.03
N PRO A 103 -17.57 23.34 9.27
CA PRO A 103 -16.46 23.81 10.11
C PRO A 103 -15.43 22.73 10.50
N ASP A 104 -15.72 21.45 10.23
CA ASP A 104 -14.88 20.31 10.62
C ASP A 104 -13.87 19.84 9.53
N ASN A 105 -13.82 20.52 8.39
CA ASN A 105 -13.00 20.10 7.23
C ASN A 105 -11.55 20.58 7.25
N PHE A 106 -11.04 21.13 8.36
CA PHE A 106 -9.64 21.55 8.47
C PHE A 106 -8.87 20.67 9.47
N CYS A 107 -7.73 20.13 9.05
CA CYS A 107 -6.81 19.45 9.96
C CYS A 107 -5.80 20.45 10.50
N SER A 108 -5.90 20.77 11.79
CA SER A 108 -4.95 21.66 12.48
C SER A 108 -3.54 21.10 12.63
N ILE A 109 -3.38 19.77 12.58
CA ILE A 109 -2.06 19.10 12.71
C ILE A 109 -1.27 19.21 11.41
N CYS A 110 -1.92 18.91 10.28
CA CYS A 110 -1.30 18.93 8.96
C CYS A 110 -1.40 20.30 8.26
N GLU A 111 -2.23 21.20 8.78
CA GLU A 111 -2.55 22.50 8.18
C GLU A 111 -3.09 22.35 6.74
N VAL A 112 -3.98 21.38 6.53
CA VAL A 112 -4.62 21.09 5.22
C VAL A 112 -6.14 21.07 5.36
N TYR A 113 -6.82 21.45 4.27
CA TYR A 113 -8.26 21.22 4.13
C TYR A 113 -8.49 19.78 3.68
N LYS A 114 -9.27 19.06 4.47
CA LYS A 114 -9.71 17.69 4.18
C LYS A 114 -10.69 17.73 3.02
N SER A 115 -10.42 16.95 1.98
CA SER A 115 -11.46 16.59 1.00
C SER A 115 -12.40 15.54 1.61
N ASN A 116 -13.53 15.26 0.95
CA ASN A 116 -14.50 14.27 1.45
C ASN A 116 -13.80 12.93 1.75
N MET A 117 -14.11 12.34 2.91
CA MET A 117 -13.54 11.07 3.41
C MET A 117 -12.02 11.11 3.67
N THR A 118 -11.40 12.29 3.80
CA THR A 118 -10.01 12.43 4.23
C THR A 118 -9.90 12.38 5.74
N GLU A 119 -9.02 11.53 6.27
CA GLU A 119 -8.76 11.45 7.72
C GLU A 119 -7.27 11.58 8.04
N HIS A 120 -6.99 12.09 9.25
CA HIS A 120 -5.64 12.17 9.79
C HIS A 120 -5.24 10.82 10.39
N CYS A 121 -4.08 10.30 10.00
CA CYS A 121 -3.50 9.12 10.61
C CYS A 121 -2.41 9.53 11.60
N ASP A 122 -2.62 9.31 12.89
CA ASP A 122 -1.66 9.64 13.94
C ASP A 122 -0.33 8.90 13.78
N ASP A 123 -0.36 7.62 13.37
CA ASP A 123 0.86 6.83 13.15
C ASP A 123 1.73 7.42 12.03
N CYS A 124 1.10 7.80 10.91
CA CYS A 124 1.83 8.34 9.76
C CYS A 124 2.08 9.85 9.87
N GLY A 125 1.32 10.57 10.70
CA GLY A 125 1.40 12.03 10.86
C GLY A 125 0.96 12.82 9.62
N VAL A 126 0.03 12.26 8.83
CA VAL A 126 -0.47 12.88 7.59
C VAL A 126 -1.97 12.64 7.41
N CYS A 127 -2.64 13.55 6.70
CA CYS A 127 -3.98 13.33 6.18
C CYS A 127 -3.92 12.46 4.93
N VAL A 128 -4.84 11.50 4.80
CA VAL A 128 -4.93 10.56 3.68
C VAL A 128 -6.34 10.62 3.08
N GLN A 129 -6.42 10.79 1.77
CA GLN A 129 -7.67 10.82 1.01
C GLN A 129 -8.33 9.44 0.97
N GLU A 130 -9.65 9.42 1.16
CA GLU A 130 -10.45 8.19 1.27
C GLU A 130 -9.76 7.17 2.18
N TYR A 131 -9.44 7.63 3.39
CA TYR A 131 -8.70 6.84 4.36
C TYR A 131 -9.50 5.58 4.73
N ASP A 132 -8.86 4.42 4.59
CA ASP A 132 -9.44 3.14 4.99
C ASP A 132 -8.89 2.73 6.37
N HIS A 133 -7.57 2.54 6.48
CA HIS A 133 -6.91 2.24 7.75
C HIS A 133 -5.40 2.45 7.68
N HIS A 134 -4.75 2.48 8.85
CA HIS A 134 -3.30 2.27 8.96
C HIS A 134 -2.99 0.78 9.05
N CYS A 135 -2.18 0.27 8.13
CA CYS A 135 -1.82 -1.15 8.10
C CYS A 135 -0.36 -1.32 8.49
N PRO A 136 -0.05 -1.87 9.68
CA PRO A 136 1.33 -2.16 10.06
C PRO A 136 2.01 -3.11 9.07
N TRP A 137 1.27 -4.06 8.50
CA TRP A 137 1.79 -5.08 7.58
C TRP A 137 2.23 -4.54 6.22
N THR A 138 1.63 -3.46 5.73
CA THR A 138 2.13 -2.72 4.55
C THR A 138 3.04 -1.55 4.96
N GLY A 139 3.23 -1.35 6.26
CA GLY A 139 4.10 -0.34 6.86
C GLY A 139 3.49 1.06 6.93
N LYS A 140 2.30 1.30 6.37
CA LYS A 140 1.67 2.61 6.24
C LYS A 140 0.16 2.54 5.97
N CYS A 141 -0.47 3.70 5.79
CA CYS A 141 -1.89 3.80 5.44
C CYS A 141 -2.27 3.08 4.14
N ILE A 142 -3.50 2.60 4.13
CA ILE A 142 -4.28 2.25 2.94
C ILE A 142 -5.31 3.36 2.74
N GLY A 143 -5.36 3.90 1.53
CA GLY A 143 -6.29 4.96 1.14
C GLY A 143 -6.43 5.00 -0.37
N ARG A 144 -7.01 6.09 -0.89
CA ARG A 144 -7.33 6.26 -2.32
C ARG A 144 -6.20 5.85 -3.26
N GLY A 145 -4.96 6.19 -2.93
CA GLY A 145 -3.80 5.98 -3.80
C GLY A 145 -3.34 4.53 -3.94
N ASN A 146 -3.68 3.65 -3.00
CA ASN A 146 -3.17 2.27 -2.98
C ASN A 146 -4.22 1.18 -2.66
N ILE A 147 -5.48 1.54 -2.42
CA ILE A 147 -6.55 0.60 -2.04
C ILE A 147 -6.78 -0.52 -3.06
N ASN A 148 -6.68 -0.24 -4.36
CA ASN A 148 -6.85 -1.25 -5.41
C ASN A 148 -5.76 -2.33 -5.37
N PHE A 149 -4.51 -1.94 -5.06
CA PHE A 149 -3.41 -2.88 -4.90
C PHE A 149 -3.58 -3.69 -3.63
N PHE A 150 -4.08 -3.08 -2.55
CA PHE A 150 -4.38 -3.79 -1.31
C PHE A 150 -5.44 -4.88 -1.52
N TYR A 151 -6.56 -4.56 -2.16
CA TYR A 151 -7.57 -5.57 -2.48
C TYR A 151 -7.06 -6.65 -3.45
N SER A 152 -6.26 -6.27 -4.45
CA SER A 152 -5.63 -7.22 -5.37
C SER A 152 -4.65 -8.15 -4.63
N PHE A 153 -3.93 -7.64 -3.63
CA PHE A 153 -3.09 -8.44 -2.74
C PHE A 153 -3.91 -9.45 -1.93
N LEU A 154 -5.01 -9.03 -1.31
CA LEU A 154 -5.90 -9.94 -0.56
C LEU A 154 -6.50 -11.02 -1.46
N PHE A 155 -6.89 -10.66 -2.68
CA PHE A 155 -7.37 -11.62 -3.67
C PHE A 155 -6.27 -12.60 -4.10
N GLY A 156 -5.06 -12.10 -4.35
CA GLY A 156 -3.89 -12.94 -4.63
C GLY A 156 -3.57 -13.90 -3.48
N LEU A 157 -3.69 -13.44 -2.23
CA LEU A 157 -3.53 -14.28 -1.03
C LEU A 157 -4.54 -15.42 -0.98
N LEU A 158 -5.80 -15.13 -1.28
CA LEU A 158 -6.86 -16.14 -1.36
C LEU A 158 -6.55 -17.19 -2.46
N ILE A 159 -6.16 -16.74 -3.66
CA ILE A 159 -5.80 -17.66 -4.75
C ILE A 159 -4.59 -18.52 -4.37
N CYS A 160 -3.53 -17.92 -3.83
CA CYS A 160 -2.35 -18.66 -3.34
C CYS A 160 -2.75 -19.74 -2.34
N PHE A 161 -3.60 -19.40 -1.36
CA PHE A 161 -4.05 -20.34 -0.35
C PHE A 161 -4.82 -21.52 -0.96
N LEU A 162 -5.80 -21.24 -1.82
CA LEU A 162 -6.58 -22.29 -2.49
C LEU A 162 -5.69 -23.15 -3.40
N TYR A 163 -4.75 -22.53 -4.12
CA TYR A 163 -3.80 -23.22 -4.99
C TYR A 163 -2.90 -24.19 -4.21
N CYS A 164 -2.40 -23.77 -3.04
CA CYS A 164 -1.63 -24.63 -2.15
C CYS A 164 -2.45 -25.83 -1.66
N ILE A 165 -3.71 -25.63 -1.25
CA ILE A 165 -4.59 -26.73 -0.82
C ILE A 165 -4.76 -27.76 -1.94
N VAL A 166 -5.07 -27.29 -3.15
CA VAL A 166 -5.32 -28.17 -4.29
C VAL A 166 -4.06 -28.96 -4.67
N THR A 167 -2.90 -28.30 -4.75
CA THR A 167 -1.62 -28.97 -5.07
C THR A 167 -1.16 -29.94 -3.99
N MET A 168 -1.35 -29.63 -2.71
CA MET A 168 -1.09 -30.57 -1.63
C MET A 168 -2.04 -31.78 -1.67
N ALA A 169 -3.32 -31.58 -1.97
CA ALA A 169 -4.27 -32.68 -2.10
C ALA A 169 -3.89 -33.63 -3.24
N MET A 170 -3.51 -33.10 -4.41
CA MET A 170 -3.06 -33.91 -5.55
C MET A 170 -1.80 -34.72 -5.22
N THR A 171 -0.81 -34.11 -4.56
CA THR A 171 0.44 -34.82 -4.19
C THR A 171 0.27 -35.88 -3.11
N ILE A 172 -0.76 -35.79 -2.26
CA ILE A 172 -1.11 -36.84 -1.29
C ILE A 172 -1.75 -38.04 -2.00
N GLN A 173 -2.56 -37.82 -3.04
CA GLN A 173 -3.26 -38.89 -3.76
C GLN A 173 -2.35 -39.70 -4.70
N GLU A 174 -1.21 -39.14 -5.12
CA GLU A 174 -0.23 -39.82 -5.98
C GLU A 174 0.74 -40.73 -5.22
N LYS A 175 0.76 -40.69 -3.88
CA LYS A 175 1.56 -41.58 -3.01
C LYS A 175 0.74 -42.73 -2.46
#